data_AF-A0A392NW47-F1
#
_entry.id   AF-A0A392NW47-F1
#
_cell.length_a   1.000
_cell.length_b   1.000
_cell.length_c   1.000
_cell.angle_alpha   90.00
_cell.angle_beta   90.00
_cell.angle_gamma   90.00
#
_symmetry.space_group_name_H-M   'P 1'
#
loop_
_entity.id
_entity.type
_entity.pdbx_description
1 polymer ?
#
loop_
_entity_poly.entity_id
_entity_poly.type
_entity_poly.pdbx_seq_one_letter_code
_entity_poly.pdbx_strand_id
1 'polypeptide(L)'
;MCSSVSSPFNKARDFALWLWSSHNKVNERLSKEEASLGTGDPKFPKTIWPPKQLCSSCYLGHDQKSNKIEWNQDEVYKALRNYYGTTLVSLYKEKGIVGNEGTEGAALEDLIVASNAIVVPVGAALAIAVASCAFGALACYWRSQQKSRKYFHHLHSLKNI
;
A
#
# COMPACT_ATOMS: atom_id res chain seq x y z
N MET A 1 16.91 6.52 -10.86
CA MET A 1 16.67 7.55 -9.83
C MET A 1 15.33 7.25 -9.16
N CYS A 2 15.31 7.00 -7.85
CA CYS A 2 14.06 6.87 -7.10
C CYS A 2 13.54 8.27 -6.78
N SER A 3 12.29 8.58 -7.11
CA SER A 3 11.67 9.83 -6.68
C SER A 3 11.39 9.76 -5.19
N SER A 4 12.10 10.55 -4.40
CA SER A 4 11.83 10.72 -2.97
C SER A 4 10.95 11.94 -2.74
N VAL A 5 10.14 11.88 -1.69
CA VAL A 5 9.42 13.02 -1.15
C VAL A 5 10.30 13.63 -0.06
N SER A 6 10.61 14.93 -0.15
CA SER A 6 11.47 15.62 0.81
C SER A 6 10.74 16.10 2.06
N SER A 7 9.42 16.29 2.00
CA SER A 7 8.60 16.77 3.12
C SER A 7 7.22 16.09 3.18
N PRO A 8 6.65 15.87 4.37
CA PRO A 8 5.32 15.28 4.52
C PRO A 8 4.23 16.10 3.80
N PHE A 9 3.23 15.41 3.26
CA PHE A 9 2.04 16.05 2.72
C PHE A 9 1.08 16.43 3.85
N ASN A 10 0.66 17.70 3.89
CA ASN A 10 -0.28 18.19 4.89
C ASN A 10 -1.76 18.07 4.46
N LYS A 11 -2.01 17.80 3.17
CA LYS A 11 -3.36 17.65 2.61
C LYS A 11 -3.42 16.41 1.72
N ALA A 12 -4.54 15.69 1.78
CA ALA A 12 -4.80 14.53 0.93
C ALA A 12 -4.75 14.88 -0.58
N ARG A 13 -5.17 16.10 -0.93
CA ARG A 13 -5.08 16.64 -2.29
C ARG A 13 -3.64 16.65 -2.81
N ASP A 14 -2.71 17.15 -2.01
CA ASP A 14 -1.31 17.31 -2.42
C ASP A 14 -0.66 15.94 -2.62
N PHE A 15 -0.97 14.99 -1.74
CA PHE A 15 -0.55 13.59 -1.88
C PHE A 15 -1.09 12.96 -3.16
N ALA A 16 -2.39 13.11 -3.45
CA ALA A 16 -3.02 12.56 -4.65
C ALA A 16 -2.40 13.12 -5.94
N LEU A 17 -2.18 14.44 -5.99
CA LEU A 17 -1.52 15.10 -7.12
C LEU A 17 -0.06 14.70 -7.26
N TRP A 18 0.67 14.56 -6.14
CA TRP A 18 2.05 14.08 -6.17
C TRP A 18 2.13 12.66 -6.73
N LEU A 19 1.26 11.77 -6.27
CA LEU A 19 1.23 10.38 -6.73
C LEU A 19 0.90 10.31 -8.22
N TRP A 20 -0.12 11.04 -8.66
CA TRP A 20 -0.49 11.15 -10.07
C TRP A 20 0.65 11.66 -10.94
N SER A 21 1.31 12.77 -10.53
CA SER A 21 2.40 13.35 -11.31
C SER A 21 3.62 12.41 -11.38
N SER A 22 3.91 11.70 -10.28
CA SER A 22 4.98 10.71 -10.21
C SER A 22 4.69 9.50 -11.09
N HIS A 23 3.45 9.03 -11.09
CA HIS A 23 3.00 7.96 -11.98
C HIS A 23 3.16 8.36 -13.45
N ASN A 24 2.78 9.58 -13.83
CA ASN A 24 2.96 10.06 -15.21
C ASN A 24 4.43 10.17 -15.65
N LYS A 25 5.35 10.54 -14.73
CA LYS A 25 6.79 10.49 -15.02
C LYS A 25 7.26 9.07 -15.32
N VAL A 26 6.74 8.08 -14.57
CA VAL A 26 7.03 6.66 -14.83
C VAL A 26 6.44 6.22 -16.17
N ASN A 27 5.18 6.59 -16.46
CA ASN A 27 4.56 6.25 -17.75
C ASN A 27 5.31 6.85 -18.92
N GLU A 28 5.76 8.10 -18.83
CA GLU A 28 6.55 8.73 -19.89
C GLU A 28 7.85 7.96 -20.13
N ARG A 29 8.58 7.62 -19.07
CA ARG A 29 9.82 6.83 -19.18
C ARG A 29 9.55 5.45 -19.78
N LEU A 30 8.61 4.71 -19.19
CA LEU A 30 8.31 3.33 -19.62
C LEU A 30 7.76 3.30 -21.03
N SER A 31 6.98 4.29 -21.47
CA SER A 31 6.50 4.35 -22.85
C SER A 31 7.63 4.35 -23.88
N LYS A 32 8.76 5.00 -23.56
CA LYS A 32 9.94 5.08 -24.43
C LYS A 32 10.78 3.81 -24.34
N GLU A 33 10.99 3.30 -23.12
CA GLU A 33 11.77 2.07 -22.88
C GLU A 33 11.07 0.82 -23.45
N GLU A 34 9.77 0.67 -23.21
CA GLU A 34 8.99 -0.45 -23.73
C GLU A 34 8.87 -0.42 -25.26
N ALA A 35 8.76 0.78 -25.86
CA ALA A 35 8.74 0.93 -27.32
C ALA A 35 10.09 0.62 -27.97
N SER A 36 11.21 0.98 -27.32
CA SER A 36 12.54 0.69 -27.85
C SER A 36 12.92 -0.79 -27.71
N LEU A 37 12.47 -1.44 -26.65
CA LEU A 37 12.75 -2.86 -26.38
C LEU A 37 11.71 -3.80 -26.98
N GLY A 38 10.55 -3.30 -27.42
CA GLY A 38 9.45 -4.11 -27.91
C GLY A 38 8.80 -4.99 -26.83
N THR A 39 8.91 -4.58 -25.55
CA THR A 39 8.46 -5.35 -24.38
C THR A 39 7.14 -4.87 -23.80
N GLY A 40 6.60 -3.76 -24.31
CA GLY A 40 5.35 -3.19 -23.81
C GLY A 40 4.12 -4.05 -24.10
N ASP A 41 3.15 -4.02 -23.21
CA ASP A 41 1.84 -4.65 -23.43
C ASP A 41 1.08 -3.90 -24.54
N PRO A 42 0.79 -4.53 -25.70
CA PRO A 42 0.08 -3.87 -26.80
C PRO A 42 -1.34 -3.44 -26.45
N LYS A 43 -1.98 -4.09 -25.49
CA LYS A 43 -3.35 -3.75 -25.04
C LYS A 43 -3.36 -2.55 -24.10
N PHE A 44 -2.28 -2.34 -23.37
CA PHE A 44 -2.18 -1.30 -22.33
C PHE A 44 -0.87 -0.52 -22.45
N PRO A 45 -0.68 0.23 -23.55
CA PRO A 45 0.50 1.06 -23.73
C PRO A 45 0.57 2.13 -22.63
N LYS A 46 1.78 2.42 -22.14
CA LYS A 46 1.97 3.49 -21.15
C LYS A 46 1.74 4.83 -21.82
N THR A 47 0.74 5.56 -21.36
CA THR A 47 0.44 6.91 -21.84
C THR A 47 0.33 7.88 -20.67
N ILE A 48 0.41 9.17 -20.99
CA ILE A 48 0.08 10.21 -20.01
C ILE A 48 -1.40 10.09 -19.65
N TRP A 49 -1.68 10.09 -18.36
CA TRP A 49 -3.01 9.98 -17.78
C TRP A 49 -3.41 11.29 -17.07
N PRO A 50 -4.66 11.75 -17.15
CA PRO A 50 -5.74 11.21 -17.99
C PRO A 50 -5.54 11.65 -19.44
N PRO A 51 -5.94 10.84 -20.45
CA PRO A 51 -5.95 11.30 -21.83
C PRO A 51 -6.93 12.46 -22.02
N LYS A 52 -6.68 13.33 -23.01
CA LYS A 52 -7.56 14.49 -23.33
C LYS A 52 -9.03 14.11 -23.55
N GLN A 53 -9.29 12.90 -24.04
CA GLN A 53 -10.64 12.37 -24.23
C GLN A 53 -11.37 12.14 -22.90
N LEU A 54 -10.64 11.80 -21.84
CA LEU A 54 -11.19 11.58 -20.51
C LEU A 54 -11.32 12.89 -19.73
N CYS A 55 -10.39 13.82 -19.92
CA CYS A 55 -10.43 15.12 -19.26
C CYS A 55 -9.76 16.20 -20.13
N SER A 56 -10.55 16.90 -20.94
CA SER A 56 -10.05 18.02 -21.74
C SER A 56 -9.71 19.24 -20.88
N SER A 57 -10.50 19.50 -19.83
CA SER A 57 -10.31 20.61 -18.89
C SER A 57 -9.03 20.49 -18.04
N CYS A 58 -8.46 19.29 -17.94
CA CYS A 58 -7.19 19.04 -17.24
C CYS A 58 -5.98 19.70 -17.94
N TYR A 59 -6.09 20.01 -19.24
CA TYR A 59 -5.01 20.54 -20.04
C TYR A 59 -5.20 22.05 -20.24
N LEU A 60 -4.30 22.88 -19.69
CA LEU A 60 -4.28 24.32 -19.95
C LEU A 60 -3.67 24.65 -21.31
N GLY A 61 -2.67 23.87 -21.70
CA GLY A 61 -1.96 24.09 -22.95
C GLY A 61 -0.76 23.15 -23.12
N HIS A 62 -0.01 23.40 -24.17
CA HIS A 62 1.26 22.74 -24.42
C HIS A 62 2.32 23.82 -24.62
N ASP A 63 3.29 23.88 -23.72
CA ASP A 63 4.43 24.77 -23.89
C ASP A 63 5.35 24.18 -24.95
N GLN A 64 5.34 24.79 -26.14
CA GLN A 64 6.18 24.37 -27.26
C GLN A 64 7.67 24.56 -27.00
N LYS A 65 8.07 25.47 -26.10
CA LYS A 65 9.48 25.72 -25.79
C LYS A 65 10.06 24.65 -24.87
N SER A 66 9.31 24.22 -23.86
CA SER A 66 9.75 23.19 -22.92
C SER A 66 9.26 21.77 -23.26
N ASN A 67 8.41 21.64 -24.29
CA ASN A 67 7.74 20.41 -24.67
C ASN A 67 7.01 19.74 -23.49
N LYS A 68 6.43 20.58 -22.60
CA LYS A 68 5.71 20.13 -21.40
C LYS A 68 4.25 20.49 -21.50
N ILE A 69 3.43 19.57 -20.98
CA ILE A 69 2.00 19.80 -20.80
C ILE A 69 1.82 20.71 -19.59
N GLU A 70 1.05 21.78 -19.78
CA GLU A 70 0.60 22.64 -18.70
C GLU A 70 -0.74 22.10 -18.16
N TRP A 71 -0.78 21.81 -16.87
CA TRP A 71 -1.90 21.10 -16.24
C TRP A 71 -2.76 22.03 -15.38
N ASN A 72 -4.07 21.93 -15.54
CA ASN A 72 -5.01 22.47 -14.56
C ASN A 72 -5.14 21.48 -13.40
N GLN A 73 -4.41 21.74 -12.31
CA GLN A 73 -4.36 20.80 -11.18
C GLN A 73 -5.69 20.66 -10.43
N ASP A 74 -6.57 21.67 -10.47
CA ASP A 74 -7.91 21.58 -9.87
C ASP A 74 -8.77 20.56 -10.63
N GLU A 75 -8.78 20.67 -11.96
CA GLU A 75 -9.52 19.75 -12.83
C GLU A 75 -8.93 18.33 -12.81
N VAL A 76 -7.61 18.20 -12.74
CA VAL A 76 -6.94 16.91 -12.53
C VAL A 76 -7.37 16.28 -11.20
N TYR A 77 -7.35 17.03 -10.11
CA TYR A 77 -7.76 16.50 -8.81
C TYR A 77 -9.23 16.07 -8.81
N LYS A 78 -10.10 16.84 -9.46
CA LYS A 78 -11.51 16.50 -9.65
C LYS A 78 -11.67 15.21 -10.48
N ALA A 79 -10.92 15.06 -11.57
CA ALA A 79 -10.92 13.85 -12.38
C ALA A 79 -10.47 12.62 -11.58
N LEU A 80 -9.37 12.74 -10.81
CA LEU A 80 -8.88 11.68 -9.92
C LEU A 80 -9.95 11.27 -8.90
N ARG A 81 -10.57 12.24 -8.23
CA ARG A 81 -11.64 12.01 -7.25
C ARG A 81 -12.85 11.31 -7.88
N ASN A 82 -13.26 11.71 -9.08
CA ASN A 82 -14.42 11.12 -9.73
C ASN A 82 -14.13 9.70 -10.23
N TYR A 83 -12.96 9.49 -10.84
CA TYR A 83 -12.57 8.20 -11.42
C TYR A 83 -12.33 7.13 -10.35
N TYR A 84 -11.58 7.46 -9.29
CA TYR A 84 -11.24 6.51 -8.24
C TYR A 84 -12.23 6.51 -7.08
N GLY A 85 -12.86 7.66 -6.79
CA GLY A 85 -13.77 7.80 -5.64
C GLY A 85 -15.08 7.04 -5.80
N THR A 86 -15.64 6.99 -7.02
CA THR A 86 -16.88 6.24 -7.30
C THR A 86 -16.70 4.74 -7.05
N THR A 87 -15.59 4.17 -7.51
CA THR A 87 -15.20 2.78 -7.25
C THR A 87 -15.06 2.51 -5.76
N LEU A 88 -14.39 3.39 -5.01
CA LEU A 88 -14.25 3.24 -3.56
C LEU A 88 -15.61 3.24 -2.85
N VAL A 89 -16.50 4.18 -3.18
CA VAL A 89 -17.84 4.26 -2.59
C VAL A 89 -18.66 3.01 -2.91
N SER A 90 -18.58 2.48 -4.13
CA SER A 90 -19.26 1.24 -4.53
C SER A 90 -18.81 0.05 -3.68
N LEU A 91 -17.51 -0.12 -3.48
CA LEU A 91 -16.94 -1.21 -2.67
C LEU A 91 -17.40 -1.14 -1.20
N TYR A 92 -17.48 0.06 -0.62
CA TYR A 92 -18.03 0.24 0.73
C TYR A 92 -19.53 -0.07 0.80
N LYS A 93 -20.30 0.35 -0.22
CA LYS A 93 -21.74 0.13 -0.26
C LYS A 93 -22.09 -1.35 -0.44
N GLU A 94 -21.36 -2.07 -1.30
CA GLU A 94 -21.49 -3.51 -1.47
C GLU A 94 -21.17 -4.25 -0.17
N LYS A 95 -20.10 -3.85 0.52
CA LYS A 95 -19.74 -4.42 1.82
C LYS A 95 -20.76 -4.10 2.92
N GLY A 96 -21.41 -2.94 2.87
CA GLY A 96 -22.46 -2.54 3.81
C GLY A 96 -23.80 -3.26 3.58
N ILE A 97 -24.12 -3.62 2.34
CA ILE A 97 -25.36 -4.36 2.00
C ILE A 97 -25.26 -5.83 2.41
N VAL A 98 -24.06 -6.43 2.35
CA VAL A 98 -23.81 -7.79 2.85
C VAL A 98 -23.89 -7.88 4.39
N GLY A 99 -23.94 -6.73 5.09
CA GLY A 99 -24.07 -6.67 6.56
C GLY A 99 -25.50 -6.67 7.11
N ASN A 100 -26.54 -6.83 6.27
CA ASN A 100 -27.95 -6.67 6.69
C ASN A 100 -28.81 -7.95 6.58
N GLU A 101 -28.23 -9.15 6.64
CA GLU A 101 -28.95 -10.37 7.00
C GLU A 101 -28.44 -10.85 8.38
N GLY A 102 -29.33 -10.78 9.37
CA GLY A 102 -28.98 -10.82 10.79
C GLY A 102 -28.56 -12.20 11.31
N THR A 103 -27.68 -12.17 12.32
CA THR A 103 -27.87 -12.90 13.58
C THR A 103 -27.13 -12.13 14.68
N GLU A 104 -27.84 -11.94 15.79
CA GLU A 104 -27.57 -11.03 16.90
C GLU A 104 -26.22 -11.24 17.62
N GLY A 105 -25.68 -10.15 18.16
CA GLY A 105 -24.52 -10.16 19.04
C GLY A 105 -24.09 -8.78 19.52
N ALA A 106 -25.04 -8.01 20.07
CA ALA A 106 -24.93 -6.87 20.99
C ALA A 106 -23.75 -5.86 20.89
N ALA A 107 -24.16 -4.59 20.78
CA ALA A 107 -23.46 -3.37 21.19
C ALA A 107 -22.36 -2.83 20.25
N LEU A 108 -22.79 -2.27 19.12
CA LEU A 108 -22.05 -1.27 18.35
C LEU A 108 -22.91 0.01 18.28
N GLU A 109 -22.94 0.79 19.35
CA GLU A 109 -23.35 2.20 19.31
C GLU A 109 -22.77 2.89 20.57
N ASP A 110 -21.48 3.25 20.51
CA ASP A 110 -20.78 4.30 21.28
C ASP A 110 -19.27 3.96 21.27
N LEU A 111 -18.31 4.75 20.82
CA LEU A 111 -18.24 6.17 20.50
C LEU A 111 -17.16 6.34 19.43
N ILE A 112 -17.60 6.72 18.23
CA ILE A 112 -16.73 7.25 17.17
C ILE A 112 -16.45 8.72 17.53
N VAL A 113 -15.46 8.98 18.41
CA VAL A 113 -14.78 10.29 18.48
C VAL A 113 -13.29 10.09 18.84
N ALA A 114 -12.43 10.34 17.84
CA ALA A 114 -11.03 10.76 17.91
C ALA A 114 -9.98 9.90 18.69
N SER A 115 -9.32 8.96 18.00
CA SER A 115 -7.84 8.92 17.86
C SER A 115 -7.39 7.64 17.17
N ASN A 116 -6.34 7.76 16.36
CA ASN A 116 -5.70 6.67 15.61
C ASN A 116 -5.01 5.66 16.55
N ALA A 117 -5.79 4.83 17.24
CA ALA A 117 -5.33 3.61 17.88
C ALA A 117 -6.13 2.46 17.27
N ILE A 118 -5.44 1.55 16.59
CA ILE A 118 -6.03 0.29 16.15
C ILE A 118 -6.33 -0.49 17.44
N VAL A 119 -7.56 -0.39 17.92
CA VAL A 119 -8.04 -1.21 19.03
C VAL A 119 -8.22 -2.62 18.48
N VAL A 120 -7.22 -3.47 18.71
CA VAL A 120 -7.28 -4.89 18.37
C VAL A 120 -8.27 -5.55 19.32
N PRO A 121 -9.20 -6.39 18.85
CA PRO A 121 -10.07 -7.14 19.74
C PRO A 121 -9.25 -7.90 20.80
N VAL A 122 -9.71 -7.89 22.05
CA VAL A 122 -8.99 -8.54 23.17
C VAL A 122 -8.63 -9.99 22.84
N GLY A 123 -9.50 -10.70 22.10
CA GLY A 123 -9.22 -12.05 21.62
C GLY A 123 -8.03 -12.16 20.66
N ALA A 124 -7.85 -11.20 19.74
CA ALA A 124 -6.72 -11.18 18.83
C ALA A 124 -5.42 -10.76 19.55
N ALA A 125 -5.49 -9.82 20.49
CA ALA A 125 -4.34 -9.46 21.33
C ALA A 125 -3.88 -10.66 22.19
N LEU A 126 -4.82 -11.39 22.79
CA LEU A 126 -4.55 -12.61 23.55
C LEU A 126 -3.92 -13.70 22.66
N ALA A 127 -4.45 -13.91 21.46
CA ALA A 127 -3.92 -14.90 20.52
C ALA A 127 -2.48 -14.59 20.09
N ILE A 128 -2.18 -13.32 19.77
CA ILE A 128 -0.82 -12.87 19.42
C ILE A 128 0.13 -13.06 20.60
N ALA A 129 -0.28 -12.70 21.82
CA ALA A 129 0.52 -12.87 23.02
C ALA A 129 0.86 -14.35 23.28
N VAL A 130 -0.14 -15.23 23.23
CA VAL A 130 0.04 -16.68 23.43
C VAL A 130 0.96 -17.27 22.36
N ALA A 131 0.74 -16.92 21.09
CA ALA A 131 1.57 -17.41 19.99
C ALA A 131 3.03 -16.96 20.15
N SER A 132 3.26 -15.67 20.43
CA SER A 132 4.59 -15.11 20.64
C SER A 132 5.33 -15.79 21.80
N CYS A 133 4.65 -15.99 22.93
CA CYS A 133 5.21 -16.70 24.09
C CYS A 133 5.54 -18.17 23.78
N ALA A 134 4.68 -18.88 23.04
CA ALA A 134 4.91 -20.26 22.65
C ALA A 134 6.14 -20.40 21.74
N PHE A 135 6.28 -19.53 20.73
CA PHE A 135 7.45 -19.52 19.85
C PHE A 135 8.73 -19.17 20.61
N GLY A 136 8.67 -18.20 21.54
CA GLY A 136 9.81 -17.86 22.40
C GLY A 136 10.27 -19.03 23.28
N ALA A 137 9.33 -19.73 23.92
CA ALA A 137 9.61 -20.90 24.73
C ALA A 137 10.21 -22.05 23.91
N LEU A 138 9.66 -22.32 22.73
CA LEU A 138 10.17 -23.35 21.81
C LEU A 138 11.59 -23.02 21.32
N ALA A 139 11.85 -21.77 20.96
CA ALA A 139 13.17 -21.31 20.55
C ALA A 139 14.20 -21.46 21.69
N CYS A 140 13.84 -21.11 22.92
CA CYS A 140 14.68 -21.31 24.10
C CYS A 140 14.98 -22.78 24.37
N TYR A 141 13.95 -23.64 24.31
CA TYR A 141 14.12 -25.09 24.48
C TYR A 141 15.05 -25.66 23.42
N TRP A 142 14.83 -25.32 22.15
CA TRP A 142 15.65 -25.82 21.05
C TRP A 142 17.11 -25.34 21.15
N ARG A 143 17.32 -24.07 21.52
CA ARG A 143 18.67 -23.51 21.75
C ARG A 143 19.38 -24.18 22.93
N SER A 144 18.65 -24.49 24.01
CA SER A 144 19.17 -25.25 25.16
C SER A 144 19.57 -26.67 24.75
N GLN A 145 18.70 -27.35 24.00
CA GLN A 145 18.98 -28.69 23.48
C GLN A 145 20.20 -28.69 22.55
N GLN A 146 20.31 -27.72 21.64
CA GLN A 146 21.48 -27.59 20.76
C GLN A 146 22.78 -27.36 21.54
N LYS A 147 22.75 -26.54 22.60
CA LYS A 147 23.90 -26.38 23.50
C LYS A 147 24.25 -27.69 24.20
N SER A 148 23.27 -28.41 24.76
CA SER A 148 23.52 -29.70 25.42
C SER A 148 24.15 -30.74 24.48
N ARG A 149 23.72 -30.80 23.21
CA ARG A 149 24.34 -31.67 22.20
C ARG A 149 25.80 -31.28 21.95
N LYS A 150 26.10 -29.98 21.83
CA LYS A 150 27.48 -29.48 21.68
C LYS A 150 28.36 -29.84 22.89
N TYR A 151 27.84 -29.70 24.12
CA TYR A 151 28.57 -30.10 25.33
C TYR A 151 28.80 -31.62 25.39
N PHE A 152 27.81 -32.44 25.01
CA PHE A 152 27.97 -33.90 24.94
C PHE A 152 29.04 -34.32 23.92
N HIS A 153 29.03 -33.74 22.72
CA HIS A 153 30.07 -34.00 21.71
C HIS A 153 31.46 -33.53 22.17
N HIS A 154 31.57 -32.38 22.83
CA HIS A 154 32.84 -31.90 23.37
C HIS A 154 33.37 -32.80 24.51
N LEU A 155 32.49 -33.28 25.39
CA LEU A 155 32.85 -34.17 26.50
C LEU A 155 33.25 -35.56 26.01
N HIS A 156 32.61 -36.06 24.94
CA HIS A 156 33.03 -37.27 24.24
C HIS A 156 34.38 -37.09 23.52
N SER A 157 34.65 -35.91 22.96
CA SER A 157 35.95 -35.61 22.34
C SER A 157 37.09 -35.56 23.36
N LEU A 158 36.86 -35.05 24.57
CA LEU A 158 37.87 -35.00 25.65
C LEU A 158 38.12 -36.35 26.32
N LYS A 159 37.20 -37.32 26.20
CA LYS A 159 37.36 -38.67 26.74
C LYS A 159 38.16 -39.62 25.82
N ASN A 160 38.46 -39.19 24.59
CA ASN A 160 39.22 -39.95 23.59
C ASN A 160 40.68 -39.47 23.43
N ILE A 161 41.22 -38.79 24.43
CA ILE A 161 42.65 -38.46 24.60
C ILE A 161 43.11 -39.15 25.88
#